data_AF-A0A829DAE9-F1
#
_entry.id   AF-A0A829DAE9-F1
#
_cell.length_a   1.000
_cell.length_b   1.000
_cell.length_c   1.000
_cell.angle_alpha   90.00
_cell.angle_beta   90.00
_cell.angle_gamma   90.00
#
_symmetry.space_group_name_H-M   'P 1'
#
loop_
_entity.id
_entity.type
_entity.pdbx_description
1 polymer ?
#
loop_
_entity_poly.entity_id
_entity_poly.type
_entity_poly.pdbx_seq_one_letter_code
_entity_poly.pdbx_strand_id
1 'polypeptide(L)'
;VQFANQLHWILGELLSIMIIYTTIAIRDMIDHSKEVYDALVQTNLPLARRKVSKIVARDTENLSESEIIRACVESTAENLVDGITTPLFYAVFGGPAWAMLYRSINTLDSLFGYKNKKYLRFGSFPARIDDLANYLPARITSYILVLSSLFLGYNFKNSLYILQRDGKKHPSPNSGLTEAAVAGALEIQLGGVNLYSGVQNIKPKLGDPKKEFQIEQILQTNKLILLSSILTFIFYILIYSGAAYFL
;
A
#
# COMPACT_ATOMS: atom_id res chain seq x y z
N VAL A 1 14.36 23.87 -2.48
CA VAL A 1 14.62 23.86 -1.02
C VAL A 1 15.90 24.60 -0.67
N GLN A 2 17.09 24.21 -1.15
CA GLN A 2 18.34 24.94 -0.83
C GLN A 2 18.30 26.43 -1.19
N PHE A 3 17.80 26.78 -2.38
CA PHE A 3 17.61 28.18 -2.77
C PHE A 3 16.62 28.93 -1.86
N ALA A 4 15.54 28.27 -1.43
CA ALA A 4 14.57 28.86 -0.49
C ALA A 4 15.19 29.07 0.90
N ASN A 5 16.05 28.15 1.36
CA ASN A 5 16.82 28.31 2.60
C ASN A 5 17.81 29.48 2.53
N GLN A 6 18.41 29.74 1.36
CA GLN A 6 19.28 30.90 1.15
C GLN A 6 18.50 32.23 1.22
N LEU A 7 17.22 32.23 0.86
CA LEU A 7 16.33 33.41 0.99
C LEU A 7 15.83 33.57 2.43
N HIS A 8 15.25 32.53 3.00
CA HIS A 8 14.75 32.50 4.39
C HIS A 8 14.52 31.06 4.85
N TRP A 9 15.03 30.68 6.02
CA TRP A 9 14.92 29.31 6.54
C TRP A 9 13.46 28.83 6.67
N ILE A 10 12.54 29.67 7.16
CA ILE A 10 11.09 29.33 7.21
C ILE A 10 10.54 28.97 5.83
N LEU A 11 10.95 29.67 4.77
CA LEU A 11 10.47 29.40 3.42
C LEU A 11 10.95 28.03 2.93
N GLY A 12 12.19 27.65 3.27
CA GLY A 12 12.70 26.33 2.95
C GLY A 12 11.99 25.21 3.74
N GLU A 13 11.64 25.43 5.00
CA GLU A 13 10.86 24.49 5.80
C GLU A 13 9.45 24.31 5.23
N LEU A 14 8.73 25.40 4.94
CA LEU A 14 7.40 25.35 4.34
C LEU A 14 7.40 24.63 3.00
N LEU A 15 8.39 24.91 2.14
CA LEU A 15 8.53 24.23 0.86
C LEU A 15 8.83 22.73 1.04
N SER A 16 9.64 22.37 2.04
CA SER A 16 9.95 20.97 2.34
C SER A 16 8.72 20.21 2.80
N ILE A 17 7.93 20.80 3.71
CA ILE A 17 6.65 20.24 4.18
C ILE A 17 5.69 20.05 3.00
N MET A 18 5.57 21.05 2.13
CA MET A 18 4.68 20.97 0.96
C MET A 18 5.10 19.85 0.00
N ILE A 19 6.40 19.71 -0.28
CA ILE A 19 6.91 18.64 -1.14
C ILE A 19 6.68 17.26 -0.51
N ILE A 20 6.96 17.09 0.79
CA ILE A 20 6.73 15.80 1.45
C ILE A 20 5.23 15.47 1.47
N TYR A 21 4.38 16.47 1.74
CA TYR A 21 2.92 16.29 1.74
C TYR A 21 2.40 15.76 0.39
N THR A 22 2.87 16.28 -0.74
CA THR A 22 2.43 15.79 -2.06
C THR A 22 2.92 14.37 -2.38
N THR A 23 3.90 13.87 -1.65
CA THR A 23 4.42 12.51 -1.83
C THR A 23 3.70 11.45 -1.00
N ILE A 24 2.74 11.79 -0.13
CA ILE A 24 2.07 10.84 0.76
C ILE A 24 0.56 10.77 0.44
N ALA A 25 0.04 9.58 0.16
CA ALA A 25 -1.31 9.38 -0.40
C ALA A 25 -2.35 8.83 0.61
N ILE A 26 -2.12 8.97 1.93
CA ILE A 26 -2.95 8.30 2.94
C ILE A 26 -4.43 8.72 2.90
N ARG A 27 -4.73 10.01 2.75
CA ARG A 27 -6.10 10.52 2.74
C ARG A 27 -6.87 10.01 1.52
N ASP A 28 -6.28 10.18 0.34
CA ASP A 28 -6.88 9.80 -0.95
C ASP A 28 -7.22 8.30 -0.99
N MET A 29 -6.29 7.45 -0.53
CA MET A 29 -6.50 6.00 -0.43
C MET A 29 -7.66 5.65 0.51
N ILE A 30 -7.73 6.27 1.70
CA ILE A 30 -8.82 6.02 2.66
C ILE A 30 -10.16 6.52 2.12
N ASP A 31 -10.18 7.67 1.44
CA ASP A 31 -11.39 8.23 0.86
C ASP A 31 -11.92 7.32 -0.24
N HIS A 32 -11.08 6.87 -1.18
CA HIS A 32 -11.49 5.92 -2.21
C HIS A 32 -11.97 4.58 -1.64
N SER A 33 -11.30 4.05 -0.63
CA SER A 33 -11.72 2.83 0.08
C SER A 33 -13.11 3.01 0.72
N LYS A 34 -13.36 4.16 1.36
CA LYS A 34 -14.68 4.50 1.91
C LYS A 34 -15.74 4.69 0.84
N GLU A 35 -15.42 5.28 -0.31
CA GLU A 35 -16.39 5.40 -1.41
C GLU A 35 -16.89 4.01 -1.88
N VAL A 36 -16.03 2.99 -1.86
CA VAL A 36 -16.42 1.60 -2.14
C VAL A 36 -17.30 1.06 -1.03
N TYR A 37 -16.90 1.24 0.23
CA TYR A 37 -17.68 0.83 1.40
C TYR A 37 -19.10 1.42 1.38
N ASP A 38 -19.23 2.74 1.19
CA ASP A 38 -20.52 3.44 1.20
C ASP A 38 -21.44 2.94 0.07
N ALA A 39 -20.88 2.64 -1.10
CA ALA A 39 -21.63 2.07 -2.22
C ALA A 39 -22.13 0.64 -1.92
N LEU A 40 -21.32 -0.17 -1.24
CA LEU A 40 -21.69 -1.53 -0.81
C LEU A 40 -22.77 -1.51 0.29
N VAL A 41 -22.64 -0.62 1.28
CA VAL A 41 -23.67 -0.43 2.32
C VAL A 41 -25.02 -0.04 1.73
N GLN A 42 -25.02 0.77 0.66
CA GLN A 42 -26.23 1.13 -0.08
C GLN A 42 -26.73 0.01 -1.01
N THR A 43 -26.12 -1.18 -0.99
CA THR A 43 -26.44 -2.32 -1.88
C THR A 43 -26.36 -1.94 -3.37
N ASN A 44 -25.54 -0.93 -3.71
CA ASN A 44 -25.41 -0.42 -5.09
C ASN A 44 -24.17 -1.00 -5.76
N LEU A 45 -24.26 -2.25 -6.22
CA LEU A 45 -23.16 -2.96 -6.88
C LEU A 45 -22.61 -2.25 -8.12
N PRO A 46 -23.43 -1.69 -9.04
CA PRO A 46 -22.91 -0.91 -10.17
C PRO A 46 -22.03 0.28 -9.73
N LEU A 47 -22.46 1.01 -8.69
CA LEU A 47 -21.67 2.08 -8.11
C LEU A 47 -20.39 1.56 -7.47
N ALA A 48 -20.46 0.49 -6.68
CA ALA A 48 -19.30 -0.11 -6.00
C ALA A 48 -18.24 -0.58 -7.02
N ARG A 49 -18.64 -1.19 -8.14
CA ARG A 49 -17.75 -1.58 -9.24
C ARG A 49 -17.05 -0.39 -9.89
N ARG A 50 -17.77 0.72 -10.08
CA ARG A 50 -17.21 1.98 -10.60
C ARG A 50 -16.28 2.66 -9.60
N LYS A 51 -16.55 2.56 -8.29
CA LYS A 51 -15.68 3.12 -7.25
C LYS A 51 -14.40 2.32 -7.13
N VAL A 52 -14.49 0.99 -7.08
CA VAL A 52 -13.31 0.13 -6.94
C VAL A 52 -12.42 0.15 -8.18
N SER A 53 -12.97 0.37 -9.39
CA SER A 53 -12.17 0.51 -10.62
C SER A 53 -11.24 1.72 -10.63
N LYS A 54 -11.45 2.69 -9.74
CA LYS A 54 -10.53 3.83 -9.59
C LYS A 54 -9.23 3.44 -8.88
N ILE A 55 -9.25 2.36 -8.09
CA ILE A 55 -8.12 1.94 -7.25
C ILE A 55 -7.57 0.57 -7.65
N VAL A 56 -8.13 -0.09 -8.67
CA VAL A 56 -7.60 -1.35 -9.20
C VAL A 56 -7.41 -1.28 -10.70
N ALA A 57 -6.38 -1.98 -11.18
CA ALA A 57 -6.09 -2.10 -12.60
C ALA A 57 -6.82 -3.26 -13.30
N ARG A 58 -7.54 -4.09 -12.54
CA ARG A 58 -8.27 -5.25 -13.04
C ARG A 58 -9.66 -4.86 -13.53
N ASP A 59 -10.24 -5.68 -14.40
CA ASP A 59 -11.61 -5.51 -14.87
C ASP A 59 -12.58 -5.64 -13.68
N THR A 60 -13.52 -4.70 -13.57
CA THR A 60 -14.45 -4.63 -12.42
C THR A 60 -15.91 -4.88 -12.75
N GLU A 61 -16.28 -4.91 -14.04
CA GLU A 61 -17.66 -4.90 -14.52
C GLU A 61 -18.51 -6.08 -13.99
N ASN A 62 -17.87 -7.24 -13.81
CA ASN A 62 -18.51 -8.49 -13.42
C ASN A 62 -18.17 -8.95 -12.00
N LEU A 63 -17.48 -8.12 -11.20
CA LEU A 63 -17.09 -8.53 -9.85
C LEU A 63 -18.32 -8.75 -8.97
N SER A 64 -18.33 -9.87 -8.24
CA SER A 64 -19.27 -10.08 -7.15
C SER A 64 -18.98 -9.10 -5.99
N GLU A 65 -19.89 -9.02 -5.02
CA GLU A 65 -19.67 -8.22 -3.82
C GLU A 65 -18.37 -8.62 -3.08
N SER A 66 -18.15 -9.92 -2.88
CA SER A 66 -16.95 -10.44 -2.23
C SER A 66 -15.68 -10.13 -3.02
N GLU A 67 -15.74 -10.12 -4.35
CA GLU A 67 -14.61 -9.74 -5.20
C GLU A 67 -14.33 -8.24 -5.20
N ILE A 68 -15.34 -7.40 -5.00
CA ILE A 68 -15.19 -5.94 -4.82
C ILE A 68 -14.54 -5.66 -3.46
N ILE A 69 -15.00 -6.33 -2.39
CA ILE A 69 -14.38 -6.23 -1.06
C ILE A 69 -12.91 -6.67 -1.13
N ARG A 70 -12.65 -7.84 -1.74
CA ARG A 70 -11.29 -8.35 -1.97
C ARG A 70 -10.43 -7.36 -2.75
N ALA A 71 -10.96 -6.79 -3.83
CA ALA A 71 -10.27 -5.79 -4.66
C ALA A 71 -9.85 -4.56 -3.85
N CYS A 72 -10.77 -4.05 -3.05
CA CYS A 72 -10.54 -2.89 -2.20
C CYS A 72 -9.48 -3.21 -1.14
N VAL A 73 -9.61 -4.33 -0.43
CA VAL A 73 -8.66 -4.74 0.63
C VAL A 73 -7.26 -4.97 0.07
N GLU A 74 -7.13 -5.69 -1.06
CA GLU A 74 -5.83 -5.92 -1.74
C GLU A 74 -5.17 -4.59 -2.11
N SER A 75 -5.89 -3.71 -2.83
CA SER A 75 -5.34 -2.43 -3.28
C SER A 75 -4.96 -1.53 -2.11
N THR A 76 -5.77 -1.48 -1.06
CA THR A 76 -5.49 -0.64 0.12
C THR A 76 -4.26 -1.20 0.86
N ALA A 77 -4.13 -2.52 1.00
CA ALA A 77 -2.99 -3.16 1.66
C ALA A 77 -1.68 -3.00 0.88
N GLU A 78 -1.71 -3.10 -0.46
CA GLU A 78 -0.57 -2.85 -1.34
C GLU A 78 -0.10 -1.39 -1.23
N ASN A 79 -1.04 -0.44 -1.32
CA ASN A 79 -0.75 1.00 -1.27
C ASN A 79 -0.20 1.51 0.08
N LEU A 80 -0.29 0.74 1.16
CA LEU A 80 0.35 1.10 2.44
C LEU A 80 1.87 1.30 2.28
N VAL A 81 2.51 0.45 1.47
CA VAL A 81 3.94 0.57 1.21
C VAL A 81 4.18 1.71 0.23
N ASP A 82 3.62 1.59 -0.96
CA ASP A 82 3.95 2.46 -2.09
C ASP A 82 3.46 3.90 -1.92
N GLY A 83 2.28 4.05 -1.32
CA GLY A 83 1.62 5.34 -1.18
C GLY A 83 2.04 6.11 0.08
N ILE A 84 2.56 5.43 1.10
CA ILE A 84 2.67 6.01 2.46
C ILE A 84 4.02 5.73 3.11
N THR A 85 4.33 4.47 3.43
CA THR A 85 5.47 4.17 4.30
C THR A 85 6.81 4.27 3.59
N THR A 86 6.89 3.97 2.29
CA THR A 86 8.12 4.23 1.53
C THR A 86 8.39 5.72 1.31
N PRO A 87 7.41 6.55 0.88
CA PRO A 87 7.59 8.00 0.86
C PRO A 87 8.04 8.57 2.22
N LEU A 88 7.46 8.10 3.33
CA LEU A 88 7.87 8.50 4.67
C LEU A 88 9.32 8.10 4.99
N PHE A 89 9.75 6.90 4.60
CA PHE A 89 11.14 6.45 4.78
C PHE A 89 12.10 7.42 4.10
N TYR A 90 11.89 7.68 2.80
CA TYR A 90 12.75 8.59 2.04
C TYR A 90 12.67 10.04 2.54
N ALA A 91 11.50 10.49 2.99
CA ALA A 91 11.34 11.81 3.60
C ALA A 91 12.13 11.97 4.92
N VAL A 92 12.10 10.96 5.79
CA VAL A 92 12.80 11.02 7.09
C VAL A 92 14.32 10.96 6.91
N PHE A 93 14.82 10.05 6.08
CA PHE A 93 16.27 9.82 5.96
C PHE A 93 16.96 10.70 4.93
N GLY A 94 16.23 11.26 3.95
CA GLY A 94 16.80 12.07 2.87
C GLY A 94 16.03 13.35 2.54
N GLY A 95 15.02 13.69 3.35
CA GLY A 95 14.26 14.92 3.21
C GLY A 95 13.35 14.94 1.96
N PRO A 96 12.85 16.13 1.58
CA PRO A 96 11.89 16.30 0.48
C PRO A 96 12.40 15.83 -0.88
N ALA A 97 13.72 15.89 -1.12
CA ALA A 97 14.32 15.48 -2.39
C ALA A 97 14.23 13.97 -2.60
N TRP A 98 14.55 13.19 -1.57
CA TRP A 98 14.47 11.73 -1.62
C TRP A 98 13.02 11.25 -1.69
N ALA A 99 12.11 11.90 -0.95
CA ALA A 99 10.68 11.61 -1.04
C ALA A 99 10.13 11.81 -2.47
N MET A 100 10.51 12.92 -3.12
CA MET A 100 10.12 13.21 -4.51
C MET A 100 10.78 12.25 -5.51
N LEU A 101 12.04 11.85 -5.29
CA LEU A 101 12.73 10.85 -6.10
C LEU A 101 11.95 9.53 -6.07
N TYR A 102 11.60 9.05 -4.88
CA TYR A 102 10.80 7.83 -4.74
C TYR A 102 9.44 7.98 -5.41
N ARG A 103 8.71 9.07 -5.18
CA ARG A 103 7.40 9.30 -5.83
C ARG A 103 7.52 9.28 -7.36
N SER A 104 8.64 9.77 -7.91
CA SER A 104 8.92 9.71 -9.35
C SER A 104 9.15 8.28 -9.83
N ILE A 105 9.89 7.45 -9.06
CA ILE A 105 10.09 6.01 -9.35
C ILE A 105 8.74 5.29 -9.37
N ASN A 106 7.94 5.46 -8.33
CA ASN A 106 6.63 4.82 -8.20
C ASN A 106 5.65 5.26 -9.31
N THR A 107 5.68 6.53 -9.69
CA THR A 107 4.89 7.04 -10.83
C THR A 107 5.34 6.44 -12.15
N LEU A 108 6.66 6.28 -12.35
CA LEU A 108 7.21 5.64 -13.55
C LEU A 108 6.77 4.18 -13.66
N ASP A 109 6.76 3.43 -12.56
CA ASP A 109 6.25 2.07 -12.53
C ASP A 109 4.74 2.00 -12.82
N SER A 110 3.96 2.89 -12.21
CA SER A 110 2.51 2.97 -12.48
C SER A 110 2.19 3.30 -13.94
N LEU A 111 3.03 4.08 -14.63
CA LEU A 111 2.82 4.44 -16.04
C LEU A 111 3.33 3.37 -17.02
N PHE A 112 4.48 2.75 -16.73
CA PHE A 112 5.19 1.91 -17.71
C PHE A 112 5.41 0.46 -17.26
N GLY A 113 5.17 0.13 -16.00
CA GLY A 113 5.31 -1.21 -15.40
C GLY A 113 4.25 -2.21 -15.89
N TYR A 114 3.15 -1.74 -16.49
CA TYR A 114 2.18 -2.62 -17.12
C TYR A 114 2.79 -3.39 -18.28
N LYS A 115 2.71 -4.73 -18.18
CA LYS A 115 3.08 -5.69 -19.23
C LYS A 115 2.11 -5.64 -20.41
N ASN A 116 2.03 -4.50 -21.09
CA ASN A 116 1.50 -4.45 -22.44
C ASN A 116 2.47 -5.24 -23.33
N LYS A 117 1.95 -6.05 -24.27
CA LYS A 117 2.79 -6.86 -25.20
C LYS A 117 3.87 -6.02 -25.93
N LYS A 118 3.69 -4.70 -26.00
CA LYS A 118 4.60 -3.69 -26.57
C LYS A 118 5.77 -3.27 -25.66
N TYR A 119 5.67 -3.41 -24.34
CA TYR A 119 6.64 -2.87 -23.35
C TYR A 119 7.25 -3.93 -22.42
N LEU A 120 7.14 -5.22 -22.72
CA LEU A 120 7.56 -6.31 -21.83
C LEU A 120 9.01 -6.21 -21.32
N ARG A 121 9.94 -5.67 -22.14
CA ARG A 121 11.33 -5.39 -21.74
C ARG A 121 11.50 -4.01 -21.11
N PHE A 122 10.75 -3.00 -21.55
CA PHE A 122 10.87 -1.62 -21.10
C PHE A 122 10.24 -1.39 -19.71
N GLY A 123 9.10 -2.00 -19.43
CA GLY A 123 8.43 -1.93 -18.12
C GLY A 123 9.13 -2.73 -17.02
N SER A 124 10.03 -3.64 -17.39
CA SER A 124 10.77 -4.46 -16.41
C SER A 124 11.82 -3.67 -15.61
N PHE A 125 12.32 -2.55 -16.15
CA PHE A 125 13.33 -1.74 -15.47
C PHE A 125 12.71 -0.80 -14.42
N PRO A 126 11.67 0.00 -14.72
CA PRO A 126 10.92 0.76 -13.71
C PRO A 126 10.42 -0.12 -12.56
N ALA A 127 9.79 -1.25 -12.87
CA ALA A 127 9.28 -2.19 -11.87
C ALA A 127 10.37 -2.73 -10.94
N ARG A 128 11.58 -3.00 -11.46
CA ARG A 128 12.71 -3.47 -10.65
C ARG A 128 13.28 -2.39 -9.74
N ILE A 129 13.34 -1.14 -10.22
CA ILE A 129 13.80 -0.02 -9.39
C ILE A 129 12.78 0.26 -8.29
N ASP A 130 11.50 0.24 -8.62
CA ASP A 130 10.43 0.39 -7.63
C ASP A 130 10.50 -0.74 -6.59
N ASP A 131 10.60 -2.00 -7.04
CA ASP A 131 10.76 -3.14 -6.14
C ASP A 131 11.99 -3.00 -5.23
N LEU A 132 13.10 -2.45 -5.72
CA LEU A 132 14.29 -2.20 -4.93
C LEU A 132 14.08 -1.08 -3.91
N ALA A 133 13.48 0.04 -4.33
CA ALA A 133 13.22 1.19 -3.48
C ALA A 133 12.24 0.86 -2.34
N ASN A 134 11.26 0.00 -2.65
CA ASN A 134 10.28 -0.50 -1.69
C ASN A 134 10.79 -1.66 -0.83
N TYR A 135 11.94 -2.27 -1.17
CA TYR A 135 12.39 -3.50 -0.53
C TYR A 135 12.48 -3.37 0.99
N LEU A 136 13.32 -2.47 1.50
CA LEU A 136 13.53 -2.32 2.95
C LEU A 136 12.27 -1.80 3.67
N PRO A 137 11.60 -0.72 3.21
CA PRO A 137 10.36 -0.23 3.81
C PRO A 137 9.28 -1.30 3.91
N ALA A 138 9.05 -2.09 2.85
CA ALA A 138 8.02 -3.13 2.84
C ALA A 138 8.19 -4.16 3.96
N ARG A 139 9.43 -4.59 4.24
CA ARG A 139 9.70 -5.55 5.33
C ARG A 139 9.36 -4.91 6.67
N ILE A 140 9.89 -3.73 6.95
CA ILE A 140 9.64 -3.02 8.22
C ILE A 140 8.14 -2.82 8.42
N THR A 141 7.46 -2.28 7.42
CA THR A 141 6.03 -1.98 7.46
C THR A 141 5.18 -3.23 7.66
N SER A 142 5.53 -4.36 7.04
CA SER A 142 4.76 -5.60 7.22
C SER A 142 4.79 -6.12 8.67
N TYR A 143 5.92 -6.02 9.36
CA TYR A 143 6.02 -6.40 10.78
C TYR A 143 5.35 -5.37 11.69
N ILE A 144 5.42 -4.08 11.36
CA ILE A 144 4.67 -3.04 12.08
C ILE A 144 3.16 -3.25 11.90
N LEU A 145 2.70 -3.73 10.74
CA LEU A 145 1.29 -4.05 10.51
C LEU A 145 0.82 -5.23 11.38
N VAL A 146 1.66 -6.26 11.53
CA VAL A 146 1.40 -7.34 12.51
C VAL A 146 1.25 -6.74 13.91
N LEU A 147 2.10 -5.81 14.31
CA LEU A 147 1.98 -5.13 15.60
C LEU A 147 0.71 -4.25 15.69
N SER A 148 0.34 -3.53 14.64
CA SER A 148 -0.92 -2.78 14.56
C SER A 148 -2.14 -3.69 14.76
N SER A 149 -2.09 -4.90 14.21
CA SER A 149 -3.17 -5.88 14.38
C SER A 149 -3.34 -6.32 15.84
N LEU A 150 -2.25 -6.38 16.63
CA LEU A 150 -2.32 -6.61 18.07
C LEU A 150 -3.03 -5.46 18.79
N PHE A 151 -2.63 -4.22 18.53
CA PHE A 151 -3.23 -3.04 19.17
C PHE A 151 -4.71 -2.83 18.83
N LEU A 152 -5.13 -3.25 17.64
CA LEU A 152 -6.52 -3.17 17.19
C LEU A 152 -7.37 -4.38 17.61
N GLY A 153 -6.80 -5.37 18.30
CA GLY A 153 -7.51 -6.57 18.76
C GLY A 153 -7.83 -7.58 17.65
N TYR A 154 -7.12 -7.55 16.52
CA TYR A 154 -7.21 -8.54 15.44
C TYR A 154 -6.28 -9.74 15.68
N ASN A 155 -6.30 -10.74 14.79
CA ASN A 155 -5.52 -11.96 14.98
C ASN A 155 -4.04 -11.78 14.60
N PHE A 156 -3.25 -11.13 15.46
CA PHE A 156 -1.84 -10.84 15.20
C PHE A 156 -0.96 -12.09 15.03
N LYS A 157 -1.28 -13.18 15.74
CA LYS A 157 -0.56 -14.45 15.62
C LYS A 157 -0.74 -15.03 14.22
N ASN A 158 -1.98 -15.02 13.73
CA ASN A 158 -2.28 -15.47 12.37
C ASN A 158 -1.73 -14.48 11.32
N SER A 159 -1.76 -13.16 11.58
CA SER A 159 -1.09 -12.15 10.75
C SER A 159 0.39 -12.46 10.55
N LEU A 160 1.12 -12.71 11.64
CA LEU A 160 2.54 -13.08 11.59
C LEU A 160 2.78 -14.41 10.85
N TYR A 161 1.97 -15.43 11.14
CA TYR A 161 2.07 -16.74 10.51
C TYR A 161 1.85 -16.65 8.99
N ILE A 162 0.80 -15.97 8.54
CA ILE A 162 0.48 -15.81 7.12
C ILE A 162 1.51 -14.92 6.43
N LEU A 163 1.98 -13.83 7.05
CA LEU A 163 3.07 -13.02 6.53
C LEU A 163 4.31 -13.88 6.20
N GLN A 164 4.73 -14.74 7.13
CA GLN A 164 5.89 -15.62 6.94
C GLN A 164 5.64 -16.72 5.91
N ARG A 165 4.45 -17.34 5.92
CA ARG A 165 4.07 -18.46 5.06
C ARG A 165 3.84 -18.03 3.61
N ASP A 166 3.16 -16.90 3.41
CA ASP A 166 2.59 -16.51 2.13
C ASP A 166 3.18 -15.23 1.55
N GLY A 167 3.77 -14.35 2.36
CA GLY A 167 4.19 -13.01 1.93
C GLY A 167 5.19 -12.98 0.77
N LYS A 168 5.95 -14.07 0.57
CA LYS A 168 6.91 -14.23 -0.55
C LYS A 168 6.33 -14.90 -1.79
N LYS A 169 5.05 -15.29 -1.77
CA LYS A 169 4.40 -15.96 -2.91
C LYS A 169 4.05 -14.99 -4.03
N HIS A 170 3.79 -13.72 -3.70
CA HIS A 170 3.43 -12.69 -4.69
C HIS A 170 4.60 -12.46 -5.68
N PRO A 171 4.31 -12.20 -6.98
CA PRO A 171 5.36 -11.94 -7.97
C PRO A 171 6.25 -10.72 -7.64
N SER A 172 5.66 -9.67 -7.06
CA SER A 172 6.45 -8.59 -6.45
C SER A 172 6.99 -9.05 -5.09
N PRO A 173 8.29 -8.84 -4.81
CA PRO A 173 8.90 -9.13 -3.52
C PRO A 173 8.36 -8.27 -2.37
N ASN A 174 7.50 -7.27 -2.63
CA ASN A 174 7.04 -6.29 -1.66
C ASN A 174 5.54 -6.38 -1.38
N SER A 175 4.68 -6.26 -2.41
CA SER A 175 3.22 -6.15 -2.24
C SER A 175 2.62 -7.31 -1.44
N GLY A 176 3.14 -8.53 -1.66
CA GLY A 176 2.66 -9.73 -0.98
C GLY A 176 2.82 -9.70 0.54
N LEU A 177 3.77 -8.92 1.08
CA LEU A 177 4.01 -8.88 2.51
C LEU A 177 2.84 -8.22 3.26
N THR A 178 2.44 -7.02 2.87
CA THR A 178 1.33 -6.31 3.55
C THR A 178 -0.01 -6.96 3.24
N GLU A 179 -0.24 -7.45 2.03
CA GLU A 179 -1.43 -8.25 1.69
C GLU A 179 -1.54 -9.50 2.59
N ALA A 180 -0.46 -10.28 2.74
CA ALA A 180 -0.44 -11.47 3.58
C ALA A 180 -0.67 -11.13 5.06
N ALA A 181 -0.07 -10.04 5.55
CA ALA A 181 -0.24 -9.61 6.93
C ALA A 181 -1.70 -9.18 7.21
N VAL A 182 -2.35 -8.45 6.29
CA VAL A 182 -3.77 -8.09 6.38
C VAL A 182 -4.66 -9.33 6.30
N ALA A 183 -4.41 -10.21 5.33
CA ALA A 183 -5.14 -11.47 5.17
C ALA A 183 -5.12 -12.31 6.45
N GLY A 184 -3.94 -12.42 7.08
CA GLY A 184 -3.80 -13.12 8.35
C GLY A 184 -4.46 -12.41 9.53
N ALA A 185 -4.39 -11.07 9.61
CA ALA A 185 -5.00 -10.30 10.68
C ALA A 185 -6.54 -10.40 10.67
N LEU A 186 -7.14 -10.34 9.47
CA LEU A 186 -8.59 -10.39 9.26
C LEU A 186 -9.12 -11.81 9.02
N GLU A 187 -8.23 -12.80 8.92
CA GLU A 187 -8.56 -14.22 8.73
C GLU A 187 -9.32 -14.50 7.42
N ILE A 188 -8.94 -13.78 6.37
CA ILE A 188 -9.50 -13.87 5.01
C ILE A 188 -8.43 -14.40 4.03
N GLN A 189 -8.86 -14.79 2.84
CA GLN A 189 -7.96 -15.19 1.75
C GLN A 189 -8.01 -14.18 0.60
N LEU A 190 -6.86 -13.55 0.32
CA LEU A 190 -6.65 -12.66 -0.82
C LEU A 190 -6.04 -13.43 -2.01
N GLY A 191 -5.95 -12.77 -3.16
CA GLY A 191 -5.47 -13.34 -4.41
C GLY A 191 -6.51 -14.15 -5.16
N GLY A 192 -6.07 -15.08 -6.00
CA GLY A 192 -6.94 -15.87 -6.87
C GLY A 192 -7.10 -15.26 -8.26
N VAL A 193 -8.24 -15.52 -8.91
CA VAL A 193 -8.46 -15.16 -10.32
C VAL A 193 -8.81 -13.67 -10.42
N ASN A 194 -8.08 -12.96 -11.28
CA ASN A 194 -8.38 -11.60 -11.70
C ASN A 194 -8.44 -11.55 -13.23
N LEU A 195 -9.23 -10.64 -13.78
CA LEU A 195 -9.32 -10.39 -15.22
C LEU A 195 -8.64 -9.07 -15.56
N TYR A 196 -7.86 -9.05 -16.64
CA TYR A 196 -7.25 -7.84 -17.18
C TYR A 196 -7.53 -7.79 -18.68
N SER A 197 -8.36 -6.85 -19.13
CA SER A 197 -8.80 -6.76 -20.53
C SER A 197 -9.34 -8.10 -21.05
N GLY A 198 -10.13 -8.79 -20.22
CA GLY A 198 -10.72 -10.10 -20.50
C GLY A 198 -9.78 -11.31 -20.33
N VAL A 199 -8.49 -11.09 -20.06
CA VAL A 199 -7.51 -12.18 -19.88
C VAL A 199 -7.41 -12.56 -18.40
N GLN A 200 -7.57 -13.86 -18.11
CA GLN A 200 -7.40 -14.38 -16.76
C GLN A 200 -5.93 -14.34 -16.31
N ASN A 201 -5.71 -13.82 -15.12
CA ASN A 201 -4.45 -13.80 -14.40
C ASN A 201 -4.69 -14.37 -13.00
N ILE A 202 -4.01 -15.48 -12.69
CA ILE A 202 -4.15 -16.18 -11.41
C ILE A 202 -3.07 -15.67 -10.47
N LYS A 203 -3.44 -14.80 -9.53
CA LYS A 203 -2.57 -14.38 -8.43
C LYS A 203 -2.44 -15.51 -7.40
N PRO A 204 -1.27 -15.66 -6.74
CA PRO A 204 -1.12 -16.59 -5.63
C PRO A 204 -2.11 -16.23 -4.51
N LYS A 205 -2.64 -17.25 -3.85
CA LYS A 205 -3.53 -17.08 -2.70
C LYS A 205 -2.72 -16.75 -1.45
N LEU A 206 -3.12 -15.71 -0.72
CA LEU A 206 -2.51 -15.26 0.52
C LEU A 206 -3.53 -15.37 1.65
N GLY A 207 -3.19 -16.07 2.73
CA GLY A 207 -4.11 -16.32 3.83
C GLY A 207 -4.99 -17.55 3.65
N ASP A 208 -5.83 -17.78 4.65
CA ASP A 208 -6.77 -18.91 4.72
C ASP A 208 -8.20 -18.35 4.77
N PRO A 209 -9.18 -18.96 4.08
CA PRO A 209 -10.55 -18.48 4.03
C PRO A 209 -11.32 -18.88 5.30
N LYS A 210 -10.83 -18.46 6.47
CA LYS A 210 -11.46 -18.75 7.78
C LYS A 210 -12.72 -17.92 8.00
N LYS A 211 -12.75 -16.71 7.43
CA LYS A 211 -13.91 -15.82 7.37
C LYS A 211 -14.25 -15.52 5.92
N GLU A 212 -15.55 -15.41 5.66
CA GLU A 212 -16.05 -14.89 4.39
C GLU A 212 -15.79 -13.39 4.28
N PHE A 213 -15.85 -12.86 3.05
CA PHE A 213 -15.71 -11.43 2.84
C PHE A 213 -16.93 -10.68 3.38
N GLN A 214 -16.67 -9.65 4.18
CA GLN A 214 -17.67 -8.79 4.80
C GLN A 214 -17.29 -7.33 4.56
N ILE A 215 -18.29 -6.47 4.37
CA ILE A 215 -18.09 -5.05 3.99
C ILE A 215 -17.23 -4.32 5.05
N GLU A 216 -17.36 -4.70 6.33
CA GLU A 216 -16.61 -4.13 7.46
C GLU A 216 -15.10 -4.32 7.33
N GLN A 217 -14.64 -5.34 6.59
CA GLN A 217 -13.21 -5.62 6.40
C GLN A 217 -12.50 -4.49 5.65
N ILE A 218 -13.23 -3.71 4.83
CA ILE A 218 -12.71 -2.50 4.20
C ILE A 218 -12.30 -1.49 5.29
N LEU A 219 -13.19 -1.24 6.26
CA LEU A 219 -12.91 -0.31 7.37
C LEU A 219 -11.86 -0.86 8.34
N GLN A 220 -11.84 -2.17 8.58
CA GLN A 220 -10.81 -2.82 9.40
C GLN A 220 -9.42 -2.67 8.75
N THR A 221 -9.33 -2.83 7.43
CA THR A 221 -8.11 -2.61 6.65
C THR A 221 -7.66 -1.14 6.75
N ASN A 222 -8.59 -0.19 6.62
CA ASN A 222 -8.31 1.24 6.80
C ASN A 222 -7.73 1.56 8.19
N LYS A 223 -8.28 0.94 9.26
CA LYS A 223 -7.75 1.08 10.63
C LYS A 223 -6.33 0.51 10.75
N LEU A 224 -6.09 -0.68 10.21
CA LEU A 224 -4.76 -1.30 10.16
C LEU A 224 -3.75 -0.38 9.49
N ILE A 225 -4.11 0.21 8.35
CA ILE A 225 -3.22 1.08 7.57
C ILE A 225 -2.94 2.39 8.29
N LEU A 226 -3.96 3.05 8.84
CA LEU A 226 -3.78 4.29 9.60
C LEU A 226 -2.82 4.07 10.79
N LEU A 227 -3.07 3.04 11.60
CA LEU A 227 -2.21 2.75 12.75
C LEU A 227 -0.79 2.36 12.31
N SER A 228 -0.66 1.52 11.28
CA SER A 228 0.64 1.11 10.75
C SER A 228 1.42 2.28 10.19
N SER A 229 0.75 3.25 9.56
CA SER A 229 1.38 4.47 9.05
C SER A 229 1.94 5.32 10.19
N ILE A 230 1.17 5.51 11.26
CA ILE A 230 1.60 6.26 12.46
C ILE A 230 2.79 5.56 13.14
N LEU A 231 2.67 4.26 13.41
CA LEU A 231 3.72 3.49 14.08
C LEU A 231 5.00 3.42 13.24
N THR A 232 4.87 3.29 11.91
CA THR A 232 6.01 3.30 11.00
C THR A 232 6.70 4.66 10.98
N PHE A 233 5.93 5.75 10.96
CA PHE A 233 6.50 7.10 11.06
C PHE A 233 7.28 7.30 12.36
N ILE A 234 6.69 6.93 13.51
CA ILE A 234 7.36 6.99 14.81
C ILE A 234 8.64 6.15 14.80
N PHE A 235 8.58 4.93 14.26
CA PHE A 235 9.73 4.04 14.15
C PHE A 235 10.88 4.66 13.34
N TYR A 236 10.59 5.27 12.19
CA TYR A 236 11.61 5.94 11.38
C TYR A 236 12.22 7.14 12.10
N ILE A 237 11.41 7.95 12.78
CA ILE A 237 11.91 9.09 13.56
C ILE A 237 12.82 8.61 14.71
N LEU A 238 12.47 7.52 15.39
CA LEU A 238 13.31 6.95 16.47
C LEU A 238 14.64 6.41 15.93
N ILE A 239 14.64 5.77 14.76
CA ILE A 239 15.89 5.33 14.11
C ILE A 239 16.74 6.54 13.75
N TYR A 240 16.14 7.56 13.14
CA TYR A 240 16.86 8.76 12.72
C TYR A 240 17.46 9.50 13.91
N SER A 241 16.69 9.73 14.98
CA SER A 241 17.17 10.42 16.17
C SER A 241 18.23 9.62 16.92
N GLY A 242 18.07 8.29 17.00
CA GLY A 242 19.08 7.40 17.56
C GLY A 242 20.39 7.46 16.77
N ALA A 243 20.33 7.38 15.44
CA ALA A 243 21.52 7.48 14.59
C ALA A 243 22.20 8.86 14.71
N ALA A 244 21.42 9.94 14.73
CA ALA A 244 21.92 11.30 14.88
C ALA A 244 22.55 11.58 16.26
N TYR A 245 22.15 10.85 17.31
CA TYR A 245 22.76 10.97 18.63
C TYR A 245 24.19 10.38 18.70
N PHE A 246 24.49 9.41 17.84
CA PHE A 246 25.81 8.75 17.79
C PHE A 246 26.77 9.34 16.74
N LEU A 247 26.34 10.34 15.97
CA LEU A 247 27.14 11.07 14.97
C LEU A 247 27.53 12.45 15.51
#